data_AF-A0A8S0PIG6-F1
#
_entry.id   AF-A0A8S0PIG6-F1
#
_cell.length_a   1.000
_cell.length_b   1.000
_cell.length_c   1.000
_cell.angle_alpha   90.00
_cell.angle_beta   90.00
_cell.angle_gamma   90.00
#
_symmetry.space_group_name_H-M   'P 1'
#
loop_
_entity.id
_entity.type
_entity.pdbx_description
1 polymer ?
#
loop_
_entity_poly.entity_id
_entity_poly.type
_entity_poly.pdbx_seq_one_letter_code
_entity_poly.pdbx_strand_id
1 'polypeptide(L)'
;MDYSKADRDQKAAVEVSKDKNGTSQVLLRSPRGASAQVSLHGGQVLSWKTESGEELLFTSSKAIFKPPKAVRGGIPICFPQFGNRGSLEQHGFARNRMWIIDENPPPLYPVDSNGKPHIDLLLKSSEDDLKIWPHNFEFRLRVALAVDGHLTLISRIRNVNCKPFSFSFAYHTYFSVSDISEVRVEGVETLDYLDNLCNRERFTEQGGALTFESEVDRVYLSSSDVAVFDHEKKRTFVIRKDGLPDVGKSYSLEFLF
;
A
#
# COMPACT_ATOMS: atom_id res chain seq x y z
N MET A 1 -43.39 -1.02 32.65
CA MET A 1 -43.03 -1.68 31.37
C MET A 1 -41.98 -0.80 30.74
N ASP A 2 -40.71 -1.10 31.00
CA ASP A 2 -39.58 -0.37 30.42
C ASP A 2 -39.22 -0.98 29.08
N TYR A 3 -39.22 -0.14 28.04
CA TYR A 3 -38.70 -0.49 26.72
C TYR A 3 -37.24 -0.03 26.58
N SER A 4 -36.45 -0.98 26.09
CA SER A 4 -35.21 -0.84 25.30
C SER A 4 -33.96 -0.25 25.96
N LYS A 5 -33.19 -1.20 26.48
CA LYS A 5 -31.73 -1.31 26.34
C LYS A 5 -31.36 -1.39 24.85
N ALA A 6 -30.50 -0.49 24.36
CA ALA A 6 -29.43 -0.71 23.37
C ALA A 6 -29.09 0.59 22.61
N ASP A 7 -28.47 1.55 23.30
CA ASP A 7 -27.64 2.55 22.63
C ASP A 7 -26.28 1.88 22.36
N ARG A 8 -26.12 1.26 21.19
CA ARG A 8 -24.78 0.85 20.72
C ARG A 8 -24.15 2.09 20.12
N ASP A 9 -23.12 2.62 20.79
CA ASP A 9 -22.19 3.63 20.27
C ASP A 9 -21.86 3.34 18.80
N GLN A 10 -22.51 4.07 17.89
CA GLN A 10 -22.28 3.93 16.46
C GLN A 10 -21.00 4.72 16.12
N LYS A 11 -19.84 4.06 16.23
CA LYS A 11 -18.56 4.68 15.85
C LYS A 11 -18.59 5.09 14.38
N ALA A 12 -18.13 6.30 14.08
CA ALA A 12 -18.08 6.83 12.72
C ALA A 12 -17.29 5.88 11.79
N ALA A 13 -17.78 5.71 10.57
CA ALA A 13 -17.15 4.86 9.56
C ALA A 13 -15.81 5.43 9.06
N VAL A 14 -15.65 6.75 9.13
CA VAL A 14 -14.42 7.48 8.82
C VAL A 14 -14.15 8.44 9.98
N GLU A 15 -12.97 8.34 10.58
CA GLU A 15 -12.55 9.15 11.72
C GLU A 15 -11.18 9.76 11.44
N VAL A 16 -11.07 11.09 11.55
CA VAL A 16 -9.79 11.81 11.39
C VAL A 16 -9.24 12.14 12.77
N SER A 17 -7.99 11.77 13.03
CA SER A 17 -7.30 12.06 14.28
C SER A 17 -5.83 12.43 14.02
N LYS A 18 -5.08 12.73 15.08
CA LYS A 18 -3.62 12.96 14.99
C LYS A 18 -2.89 11.88 15.77
N ASP A 19 -1.74 11.45 15.24
CA ASP A 19 -0.83 10.58 15.97
C ASP A 19 -0.09 11.34 17.09
N LYS A 20 0.72 10.61 17.85
CA LYS A 20 1.57 11.17 18.93
C LYS A 20 2.56 12.24 18.45
N ASN A 21 2.84 12.31 17.15
CA ASN A 21 3.74 13.30 16.54
C ASN A 21 2.98 14.47 15.92
N GLY A 22 1.65 14.50 16.02
CA GLY A 22 0.78 15.52 15.43
C GLY A 22 0.45 15.31 13.95
N THR A 23 0.88 14.19 13.35
CA THR A 23 0.57 13.83 11.97
C THR A 23 -0.88 13.38 11.88
N SER A 24 -1.66 13.99 10.98
CA SER A 24 -3.05 13.59 10.76
C SER A 24 -3.14 12.18 10.16
N GLN A 25 -4.11 11.41 10.65
CA GLN A 25 -4.39 10.04 10.23
C GLN A 25 -5.91 9.85 10.10
N VAL A 26 -6.29 8.91 9.25
CA VAL A 26 -7.68 8.56 8.98
C VAL A 26 -7.88 7.10 9.33
N LEU A 27 -8.89 6.82 10.13
CA LEU A 27 -9.32 5.47 10.46
C LEU A 27 -10.62 5.17 9.72
N LEU A 28 -10.57 4.17 8.85
CA LEU A 28 -11.73 3.58 8.19
C LEU A 28 -12.21 2.39 9.02
N ARG A 29 -13.52 2.29 9.24
CA ARG A 29 -14.16 1.15 9.89
C ARG A 29 -15.27 0.61 9.02
N SER A 30 -15.21 -0.68 8.71
CA SER A 30 -16.32 -1.38 8.09
C SER A 30 -17.44 -1.62 9.13
N PRO A 31 -18.70 -1.75 8.69
CA PRO A 31 -19.81 -2.09 9.59
C PRO A 31 -19.64 -3.42 10.34
N ARG A 32 -18.84 -4.36 9.81
CA ARG A 32 -18.58 -5.66 10.44
C ARG A 32 -17.38 -5.66 11.39
N GLY A 33 -16.68 -4.54 11.52
CA GLY A 33 -15.61 -4.35 12.52
C GLY A 33 -14.19 -4.38 11.97
N ALA A 34 -13.97 -4.79 10.71
CA ALA A 34 -12.68 -4.61 10.05
C ALA A 34 -12.30 -3.13 10.00
N SER A 35 -11.01 -2.81 10.03
CA SER A 35 -10.54 -1.42 10.05
C SER A 35 -9.25 -1.21 9.26
N ALA A 36 -9.04 0.00 8.75
CA ALA A 36 -7.79 0.40 8.09
C ALA A 36 -7.37 1.80 8.54
N GLN A 37 -6.09 1.97 8.85
CA GLN A 37 -5.54 3.25 9.32
C GLN A 37 -4.59 3.82 8.26
N VAL A 38 -4.84 5.05 7.83
CA VAL A 38 -4.12 5.74 6.76
C VAL A 38 -3.45 6.99 7.32
N SER A 39 -2.14 7.13 7.12
CA SER A 39 -1.38 8.32 7.47
C SER A 39 -1.38 9.32 6.32
N LEU A 40 -1.65 10.60 6.61
CA LEU A 40 -1.47 11.65 5.61
C LEU A 40 0.01 11.85 5.25
N HIS A 41 0.94 11.53 6.15
CA HIS A 41 2.33 11.40 5.78
C HIS A 41 2.52 10.16 4.91
N GLY A 42 2.95 10.38 3.67
CA GLY A 42 3.18 9.36 2.65
C GLY A 42 1.91 8.84 1.96
N GLY A 43 0.71 9.29 2.37
CA GLY A 43 -0.55 8.70 1.90
C GLY A 43 -0.63 7.21 2.23
N GLN A 44 -0.01 6.81 3.33
CA GLN A 44 0.41 5.43 3.58
C GLN A 44 -0.58 4.71 4.49
N VAL A 45 -1.08 3.56 4.05
CA VAL A 45 -1.83 2.65 4.92
C VAL A 45 -0.86 2.04 5.92
N LEU A 46 -1.09 2.22 7.23
CA LEU A 46 -0.22 1.76 8.31
C LEU A 46 -0.73 0.50 9.01
N SER A 47 -2.03 0.25 8.97
CA SER A 47 -2.67 -0.89 9.62
C SER A 47 -3.91 -1.28 8.83
N TRP A 48 -4.16 -2.59 8.74
CA TRP A 48 -5.37 -3.18 8.17
C TRP A 48 -5.73 -4.40 9.01
N LYS A 49 -6.90 -4.38 9.63
CA LYS A 49 -7.33 -5.41 10.58
C LYS A 49 -8.61 -6.07 10.15
N THR A 50 -8.69 -7.37 10.38
CA THR A 50 -9.91 -8.17 10.20
C THR A 50 -11.01 -7.74 11.20
N GLU A 51 -12.21 -8.30 11.03
CA GLU A 51 -13.33 -8.12 11.97
C GLU A 51 -12.99 -8.59 13.39
N SER A 52 -12.13 -9.59 13.53
CA SER A 52 -11.63 -10.09 14.83
C SER A 52 -10.47 -9.27 15.40
N GLY A 53 -10.01 -8.23 14.69
CA GLY A 53 -8.91 -7.36 15.11
C GLY A 53 -7.50 -7.89 14.79
N GLU A 54 -7.38 -8.97 14.02
CA GLU A 54 -6.10 -9.51 13.58
C GLU A 54 -5.44 -8.55 12.58
N GLU A 55 -4.17 -8.22 12.79
CA GLU A 55 -3.38 -7.35 11.90
C GLU A 55 -2.91 -8.11 10.65
N LEU A 56 -3.15 -7.49 9.49
CA LEU A 56 -2.84 -8.02 8.16
C LEU A 56 -1.60 -7.35 7.55
N LEU A 57 -1.21 -6.17 8.02
CA LEU A 57 -0.01 -5.47 7.57
C LEU A 57 1.09 -5.48 8.62
N PHE A 58 2.32 -5.71 8.19
CA PHE A 58 3.48 -5.55 9.06
C PHE A 58 3.89 -4.08 9.09
N THR A 59 3.89 -3.50 10.29
CA THR A 59 4.52 -2.20 10.56
C THR A 59 5.56 -2.38 11.66
N SER A 60 6.80 -1.99 11.35
CA SER A 60 7.93 -2.26 12.25
C SER A 60 7.75 -1.55 13.60
N SER A 61 8.04 -2.23 14.70
CA SER A 61 8.03 -1.65 16.06
C SER A 61 9.01 -0.47 16.23
N LYS A 62 10.09 -0.44 15.43
CA LYS A 62 11.09 0.64 15.38
C LYS A 62 10.79 1.70 14.31
N ALA A 63 9.60 1.69 13.70
CA ALA A 63 9.26 2.62 12.63
C ALA A 63 9.28 4.07 13.14
N ILE A 64 9.90 4.95 12.37
CA ILE A 64 9.90 6.40 12.62
C ILE A 64 8.72 6.99 11.87
N PHE A 65 7.71 7.45 12.61
CA PHE A 65 6.49 8.05 12.05
C PHE A 65 6.61 9.56 11.79
N LYS A 66 7.82 10.11 11.95
CA LYS A 66 8.10 11.55 11.82
C LYS A 66 8.63 11.86 10.41
N PRO A 67 8.03 12.84 9.69
CA PRO A 67 8.60 13.37 8.46
C PRO A 67 10.05 13.87 8.66
N PRO A 68 10.89 13.82 7.62
CA PRO A 68 10.59 13.45 6.23
C PRO A 68 10.84 11.97 5.92
N LYS A 69 11.16 11.12 6.90
CA LYS A 69 11.54 9.73 6.64
C LYS A 69 10.32 8.85 6.39
N ALA A 70 10.34 8.07 5.32
CA ALA A 70 9.28 7.10 5.03
C ALA A 70 9.06 6.13 6.20
N VAL A 71 7.81 5.77 6.45
CA VAL A 71 7.46 4.84 7.53
C VAL A 71 7.74 3.41 7.07
N ARG A 72 8.44 2.63 7.90
CA ARG A 72 8.80 1.23 7.60
C ARG A 72 7.65 0.28 7.90
N GLY A 73 6.99 -0.21 6.85
CA GLY A 73 5.88 -1.15 6.91
C GLY A 73 4.58 -0.59 6.35
N GLY A 74 3.47 -1.30 6.50
CA GLY A 74 2.19 -0.93 5.89
C GLY A 74 2.25 -0.97 4.36
N ILE A 75 1.77 0.08 3.69
CA ILE A 75 1.78 0.19 2.21
C ILE A 75 2.41 1.51 1.77
N PRO A 76 3.75 1.65 1.80
CA PRO A 76 4.42 2.82 1.24
C PRO A 76 4.17 2.96 -0.26
N ILE A 77 4.12 4.22 -0.71
CA ILE A 77 3.93 4.56 -2.12
C ILE A 77 5.28 4.90 -2.76
N CYS A 78 5.69 4.12 -3.75
CA CYS A 78 6.83 4.44 -4.60
C CYS A 78 6.35 5.32 -5.75
N PHE A 79 6.76 6.58 -5.80
CA PHE A 79 6.49 7.49 -6.93
C PHE A 79 7.43 8.70 -6.85
N PRO A 80 7.95 9.19 -7.99
CA PRO A 80 7.72 8.75 -9.37
C PRO A 80 8.72 7.68 -9.85
N GLN A 81 9.40 7.03 -8.91
CA GLN A 81 10.43 6.03 -9.18
C GLN A 81 10.21 4.78 -8.33
N PHE A 82 10.40 3.59 -8.90
CA PHE A 82 10.55 2.34 -8.16
C PHE A 82 12.04 1.98 -8.05
N GLY A 83 12.47 1.62 -6.83
CA GLY A 83 13.87 1.33 -6.53
C GLY A 83 14.80 2.47 -6.93
N ASN A 84 15.98 2.12 -7.44
CA ASN A 84 17.00 3.05 -7.95
C ASN A 84 17.02 3.09 -9.49
N ARG A 85 15.84 3.07 -10.14
CA ARG A 85 15.72 3.02 -11.61
C ARG A 85 15.91 4.37 -12.32
N GLY A 86 16.09 5.46 -11.59
CA GLY A 86 16.31 6.79 -12.14
C GLY A 86 17.19 7.64 -11.21
N SER A 87 17.15 8.97 -11.39
CA SER A 87 18.04 9.90 -10.69
C SER A 87 17.56 10.31 -9.30
N LEU A 88 16.39 9.87 -8.87
CA LEU A 88 15.84 10.20 -7.56
C LEU A 88 16.35 9.24 -6.48
N GLU A 89 16.23 9.65 -5.22
CA GLU A 89 16.36 8.74 -4.09
C GLU A 89 15.48 7.49 -4.27
N GLN A 90 15.91 6.39 -3.65
CA GLN A 90 15.24 5.10 -3.78
C GLN A 90 13.73 5.22 -3.50
N HIS A 91 12.92 4.69 -4.43
CA HIS A 91 11.46 4.73 -4.41
C HIS A 91 10.81 6.12 -4.58
N GLY A 92 11.59 7.13 -4.97
CA GLY A 92 11.09 8.49 -5.13
C GLY A 92 10.70 9.13 -3.80
N PHE A 93 9.80 10.12 -3.85
CA PHE A 93 9.53 11.01 -2.72
C PHE A 93 8.09 10.99 -2.22
N ALA A 94 7.14 10.36 -2.91
CA ALA A 94 5.72 10.41 -2.52
C ALA A 94 5.46 9.90 -1.09
N ARG A 95 6.17 8.85 -0.66
CA ARG A 95 6.16 8.29 0.71
C ARG A 95 6.74 9.22 1.79
N ASN A 96 7.39 10.31 1.40
CA ASN A 96 8.06 11.28 2.27
C ASN A 96 7.30 12.62 2.33
N ARG A 97 6.20 12.77 1.59
CA ARG A 97 5.42 14.01 1.51
C ARG A 97 4.16 13.93 2.35
N MET A 98 3.66 15.09 2.74
CA MET A 98 2.33 15.21 3.32
C MET A 98 1.31 15.27 2.20
N TRP A 99 0.35 14.35 2.26
CA TRP A 99 -0.83 14.34 1.42
C TRP A 99 -1.95 15.11 2.11
N ILE A 100 -2.89 15.63 1.34
CA ILE A 100 -4.10 16.26 1.87
C ILE A 100 -5.31 15.37 1.58
N ILE A 101 -6.36 15.50 2.39
CA ILE A 101 -7.66 14.92 2.06
C ILE A 101 -8.25 15.73 0.90
N ASP A 102 -8.64 15.06 -0.17
CA ASP A 102 -9.32 15.66 -1.31
C ASP A 102 -10.83 15.64 -1.04
N GLU A 103 -11.36 16.75 -0.54
CA GLU A 103 -12.79 16.90 -0.21
C GLU A 103 -13.71 16.88 -1.45
N ASN A 104 -13.15 17.11 -2.65
CA ASN A 104 -13.91 17.17 -3.89
C ASN A 104 -13.23 16.34 -4.99
N PRO A 105 -13.09 15.01 -4.79
CA PRO A 105 -12.40 14.15 -5.73
C PRO A 105 -13.24 13.97 -7.00
N PRO A 106 -12.61 13.92 -8.19
CA PRO A 106 -13.31 13.54 -9.41
C PRO A 106 -13.95 12.14 -9.27
N PRO A 107 -15.13 11.89 -9.87
CA PRO A 107 -15.83 10.63 -9.70
C PRO A 107 -14.99 9.43 -10.13
N LEU A 108 -15.05 8.35 -9.34
CA LEU A 108 -14.52 7.05 -9.74
C LEU A 108 -15.61 6.27 -10.48
N TYR A 109 -15.24 5.64 -11.60
CA TYR A 109 -16.12 4.75 -12.35
C TYR A 109 -15.55 3.33 -12.29
N PRO A 110 -16.40 2.31 -12.05
CA PRO A 110 -17.84 2.41 -11.74
C PRO A 110 -18.10 3.06 -10.37
N VAL A 111 -19.21 3.80 -10.25
CA VAL A 111 -19.62 4.41 -8.98
C VAL A 111 -20.05 3.28 -8.04
N ASP A 112 -19.28 3.06 -6.98
CA ASP A 112 -19.62 2.04 -5.99
C ASP A 112 -20.92 2.46 -5.27
N SER A 113 -22.02 1.78 -5.59
CA SER A 113 -23.36 2.14 -5.14
C SER A 113 -23.58 1.87 -3.64
N ASN A 114 -22.66 1.16 -2.99
CA ASN A 114 -22.79 0.68 -1.62
C ASN A 114 -22.08 1.52 -0.54
N GLY A 115 -21.63 2.74 -0.84
CA GLY A 115 -21.19 3.68 0.19
C GLY A 115 -20.09 3.12 1.11
N LYS A 116 -19.11 2.40 0.54
CA LYS A 116 -17.99 1.86 1.32
C LYS A 116 -17.23 2.99 2.01
N PRO A 117 -16.86 2.86 3.29
CA PRO A 117 -15.98 3.81 3.96
C PRO A 117 -14.69 3.99 3.14
N HIS A 118 -14.42 5.21 2.73
CA HIS A 118 -13.24 5.54 1.94
C HIS A 118 -12.71 6.93 2.29
N ILE A 119 -11.45 7.16 1.89
CA ILE A 119 -10.82 8.47 1.92
C ILE A 119 -10.12 8.70 0.58
N ASP A 120 -10.25 9.91 0.06
CA ASP A 120 -9.50 10.38 -1.10
C ASP A 120 -8.38 11.30 -0.63
N LEU A 121 -7.16 11.00 -1.06
CA LEU A 121 -5.97 11.76 -0.77
C LEU A 121 -5.39 12.35 -2.05
N LEU A 122 -4.76 13.51 -1.94
CA LEU A 122 -4.12 14.22 -3.03
C LEU A 122 -2.71 14.66 -2.67
N LEU A 123 -1.77 14.36 -3.55
CA LEU A 123 -0.41 14.91 -3.58
C LEU A 123 -0.25 15.74 -4.85
N LYS A 124 0.17 17.00 -4.70
CA LYS A 124 0.55 17.88 -5.80
C LYS A 124 2.06 18.12 -5.74
N SER A 125 2.68 18.34 -6.89
CA SER A 125 4.07 18.79 -6.96
C SER A 125 4.25 20.08 -6.15
N SER A 126 5.24 20.09 -5.25
CA SER A 126 5.69 21.28 -4.53
C SER A 126 6.89 21.93 -5.20
N GLU A 127 7.26 23.15 -4.79
CA GLU A 127 8.48 23.82 -5.26
C GLU A 127 9.75 22.98 -5.00
N ASP A 128 9.80 22.24 -3.88
CA ASP A 128 10.93 21.36 -3.56
C ASP A 128 10.97 20.12 -4.47
N ASP A 129 9.80 19.57 -4.83
CA ASP A 129 9.74 18.45 -5.78
C ASP A 129 10.22 18.87 -7.16
N LEU A 130 9.85 20.08 -7.60
CA LEU A 130 10.25 20.62 -8.90
C LEU A 130 11.78 20.84 -9.03
N LYS A 131 12.51 20.96 -7.92
CA LYS A 131 13.98 21.05 -7.92
C LYS A 131 14.65 19.73 -8.29
N ILE A 132 14.05 18.60 -7.92
CA ILE A 132 14.63 17.25 -8.13
C ILE A 132 13.94 16.49 -9.28
N TRP A 133 12.69 16.82 -9.57
CA TRP A 133 11.88 16.23 -10.63
C TRP A 133 10.95 17.30 -11.23
N PRO A 134 11.37 17.99 -12.31
CA PRO A 134 10.74 19.23 -12.80
C PRO A 134 9.44 18.98 -13.60
N HIS A 135 8.49 18.28 -12.99
CA HIS A 135 7.22 17.91 -13.59
C HIS A 135 6.06 18.24 -12.66
N ASN A 136 5.09 18.99 -13.16
CA ASN A 136 3.86 19.26 -12.43
C ASN A 136 2.89 18.07 -12.56
N PHE A 137 2.44 17.56 -11.42
CA PHE A 137 1.54 16.41 -11.37
C PHE A 137 0.47 16.58 -10.28
N GLU A 138 -0.63 15.85 -10.45
CA GLU A 138 -1.56 15.56 -9.35
C GLU A 138 -1.64 14.04 -9.20
N PHE A 139 -1.31 13.52 -8.02
CA PHE A 139 -1.47 12.13 -7.67
C PHE A 139 -2.60 12.00 -6.65
N ARG A 140 -3.73 11.45 -7.09
CA ARG A 140 -4.85 11.07 -6.22
C ARG A 140 -4.78 9.60 -5.84
N LEU A 141 -5.09 9.31 -4.58
CA LEU A 141 -5.20 7.97 -4.03
C LEU A 141 -6.53 7.85 -3.29
N ARG A 142 -7.39 6.92 -3.70
CA ARG A 142 -8.49 6.47 -2.85
C ARG A 142 -8.06 5.23 -2.07
N VAL A 143 -8.31 5.24 -0.76
CA VAL A 143 -8.27 4.05 0.08
C VAL A 143 -9.69 3.74 0.53
N ALA A 144 -10.19 2.55 0.21
CA ALA A 144 -11.54 2.11 0.54
C ALA A 144 -11.52 0.78 1.28
N LEU A 145 -12.36 0.65 2.30
CA LEU A 145 -12.53 -0.57 3.07
C LEU A 145 -13.95 -1.11 2.87
N ALA A 146 -14.07 -2.27 2.26
CA ALA A 146 -15.36 -2.91 2.02
C ALA A 146 -15.97 -3.49 3.30
N VAL A 147 -17.27 -3.80 3.23
CA VAL A 147 -18.03 -4.37 4.36
C VAL A 147 -17.46 -5.71 4.84
N ASP A 148 -16.93 -6.51 3.91
CA ASP A 148 -16.27 -7.80 4.17
C ASP A 148 -14.78 -7.68 4.54
N GLY A 149 -14.28 -6.45 4.72
CA GLY A 149 -12.91 -6.19 5.10
C GLY A 149 -11.92 -6.13 3.94
N HIS A 150 -12.35 -6.28 2.68
CA HIS A 150 -11.46 -6.10 1.53
C HIS A 150 -10.96 -4.65 1.43
N LEU A 151 -9.63 -4.48 1.41
CA LEU A 151 -8.97 -3.19 1.25
C LEU A 151 -8.69 -2.94 -0.24
N THR A 152 -9.13 -1.79 -0.75
CA THR A 152 -8.92 -1.37 -2.15
C THR A 152 -8.19 -0.03 -2.19
N LEU A 153 -7.10 0.03 -2.97
CA LEU A 153 -6.35 1.26 -3.24
C LEU A 153 -6.46 1.58 -4.73
N ILE A 154 -6.86 2.81 -5.06
CA ILE A 154 -7.01 3.26 -6.45
C ILE A 154 -6.18 4.53 -6.64
N SER A 155 -5.12 4.43 -7.46
CA SER A 155 -4.25 5.54 -7.82
C SER A 155 -4.67 6.18 -9.14
N ARG A 156 -4.65 7.52 -9.21
CA ARG A 156 -4.81 8.30 -10.44
C ARG A 156 -3.76 9.38 -10.51
N ILE A 157 -2.90 9.32 -11.52
CA ILE A 157 -1.83 10.28 -11.72
C ILE A 157 -2.16 11.11 -12.95
N ARG A 158 -2.31 12.42 -12.77
CA ARG A 158 -2.59 13.38 -13.83
C ARG A 158 -1.34 14.19 -14.13
N ASN A 159 -0.93 14.19 -15.39
CA ASN A 159 0.04 15.16 -15.89
C ASN A 159 -0.64 16.53 -16.00
N VAL A 160 -0.19 17.49 -15.19
CA VAL A 160 -0.62 18.90 -15.27
C VAL A 160 0.53 19.81 -15.72
N ASN A 161 1.59 19.21 -16.25
CA ASN A 161 2.71 19.89 -16.88
C ASN A 161 2.38 20.26 -18.33
N CYS A 162 3.18 21.15 -18.91
CA CYS A 162 3.06 21.53 -20.32
C CYS A 162 3.64 20.49 -21.29
N LYS A 163 4.36 19.48 -20.77
CA LYS A 163 5.01 18.41 -21.55
C LYS A 163 4.71 17.04 -20.95
N PRO A 164 4.70 15.97 -21.77
CA PRO A 164 4.70 14.60 -21.27
C PRO A 164 5.88 14.34 -20.32
N PHE A 165 5.68 13.46 -19.35
CA PHE A 165 6.74 12.92 -18.50
C PHE A 165 6.53 11.42 -18.29
N SER A 166 7.62 10.72 -18.01
CA SER A 166 7.62 9.29 -17.66
C SER A 166 7.77 9.14 -16.15
N PHE A 167 7.13 8.13 -15.60
CA PHE A 167 7.24 7.77 -14.18
C PHE A 167 7.09 6.26 -14.02
N SER A 168 7.48 5.77 -12.85
CA SER A 168 7.09 4.46 -12.33
C SER A 168 6.38 4.62 -11.00
N PHE A 169 5.51 3.66 -10.69
CA PHE A 169 4.69 3.68 -9.49
C PHE A 169 4.56 2.26 -8.93
N ALA A 170 4.58 2.12 -7.61
CA ALA A 170 4.32 0.85 -6.94
C ALA A 170 3.69 1.05 -5.54
N TYR A 171 2.89 0.08 -5.13
CA TYR A 171 2.51 -0.12 -3.73
C TYR A 171 3.47 -1.13 -3.10
N HIS A 172 4.22 -0.70 -2.09
CA HIS A 172 5.25 -1.52 -1.44
C HIS A 172 4.68 -2.28 -0.23
N THR A 173 3.65 -3.08 -0.42
CA THR A 173 2.86 -3.71 0.66
C THR A 173 3.69 -4.67 1.52
N TYR A 174 3.73 -4.44 2.83
CA TYR A 174 4.30 -5.33 3.84
C TYR A 174 3.17 -6.13 4.50
N PHE A 175 3.01 -7.40 4.15
CA PHE A 175 2.06 -8.28 4.82
C PHE A 175 2.61 -8.73 6.18
N SER A 176 1.77 -8.72 7.20
CA SER A 176 2.07 -9.47 8.42
C SER A 176 1.91 -10.94 8.06
N VAL A 177 2.93 -11.75 8.33
CA VAL A 177 2.90 -13.22 8.20
C VAL A 177 3.24 -13.84 9.56
N SER A 178 3.04 -15.15 9.74
CA SER A 178 3.41 -15.84 10.98
C SER A 178 4.91 -16.07 11.09
N ASP A 179 5.45 -16.85 10.15
CA ASP A 179 6.84 -17.26 9.99
C ASP A 179 7.10 -17.30 8.49
N ILE A 180 8.19 -16.68 8.04
CA ILE A 180 8.54 -16.59 6.62
C ILE A 180 8.80 -17.96 5.99
N SER A 181 9.23 -18.95 6.78
CA SER A 181 9.45 -20.33 6.33
C SER A 181 8.15 -21.09 6.04
N GLU A 182 7.03 -20.64 6.61
CA GLU A 182 5.67 -21.19 6.39
C GLU A 182 4.88 -20.40 5.33
N VAL A 183 5.55 -19.48 4.63
CA VAL A 183 4.95 -18.63 3.59
C VAL A 183 5.35 -19.11 2.21
N ARG A 184 4.36 -19.20 1.32
CA ARG A 184 4.58 -19.39 -0.11
C ARG A 184 3.81 -18.40 -0.95
N VAL A 185 4.33 -18.07 -2.12
CA VAL A 185 3.69 -17.16 -3.08
C VAL A 185 3.38 -17.93 -4.36
N GLU A 186 2.12 -17.87 -4.78
CA GLU A 186 1.62 -18.47 -6.02
C GLU A 186 1.15 -17.37 -7.00
N GLY A 187 1.10 -17.70 -8.29
CA GLY A 187 0.78 -16.78 -9.39
C GLY A 187 2.01 -16.11 -10.01
N VAL A 188 3.21 -16.60 -9.67
CA VAL A 188 4.50 -16.12 -10.19
C VAL A 188 5.32 -17.21 -10.87
N GLU A 189 4.82 -18.44 -10.87
CA GLU A 189 5.45 -19.61 -11.49
C GLU A 189 5.65 -19.35 -12.97
N THR A 190 6.79 -19.81 -13.52
CA THR A 190 7.15 -19.67 -14.95
C THR A 190 7.30 -18.23 -15.47
N LEU A 191 7.13 -17.22 -14.61
CA LEU A 191 7.30 -15.82 -15.00
C LEU A 191 8.78 -15.43 -15.01
N ASP A 192 9.11 -14.53 -15.92
CA ASP A 192 10.40 -13.86 -15.89
C ASP A 192 10.45 -12.85 -14.74
N TYR A 193 11.59 -12.77 -14.08
CA TYR A 193 11.86 -11.76 -13.07
C TYR A 193 13.24 -11.12 -13.24
N LEU A 194 13.38 -9.91 -12.71
CA LEU A 194 14.67 -9.24 -12.55
C LEU A 194 15.13 -9.38 -11.10
N ASP A 195 16.32 -9.92 -10.86
CA ASP A 195 16.84 -10.09 -9.51
C ASP A 195 17.73 -8.91 -9.09
N ASN A 196 17.24 -8.07 -8.19
CA ASN A 196 17.96 -6.90 -7.68
C ASN A 196 19.23 -7.29 -6.90
N LEU A 197 19.32 -8.50 -6.35
CA LEU A 197 20.52 -9.02 -5.67
C LEU A 197 21.59 -9.47 -6.68
N CYS A 198 21.19 -9.77 -7.92
CA CYS A 198 22.08 -10.12 -9.02
C CYS A 198 22.12 -9.02 -10.10
N ASN A 199 22.26 -7.76 -9.69
CA ASN A 199 22.39 -6.60 -10.60
C ASN A 199 21.26 -6.49 -11.64
N ARG A 200 20.05 -6.93 -11.30
CA ARG A 200 18.86 -6.97 -12.15
C ARG A 200 19.02 -7.88 -13.37
N GLU A 201 19.82 -8.92 -13.25
CA GLU A 201 19.84 -10.00 -14.23
C GLU A 201 18.46 -10.65 -14.34
N ARG A 202 18.11 -11.07 -15.56
CA ARG A 202 16.81 -11.65 -15.87
C ARG A 202 16.88 -13.16 -15.75
N PHE A 203 15.94 -13.71 -14.99
CA PHE A 203 15.76 -15.15 -14.81
C PHE A 203 14.29 -15.52 -15.03
N THR A 204 14.00 -16.82 -15.01
CA THR A 204 12.63 -17.35 -15.08
C THR A 204 12.38 -18.22 -13.85
N GLU A 205 11.25 -17.98 -13.18
CA GLU A 205 10.84 -18.77 -12.03
C GLU A 205 10.50 -20.20 -12.42
N GLN A 206 10.85 -21.15 -11.56
CA GLN A 206 10.54 -22.55 -11.83
C GLN A 206 9.05 -22.86 -11.57
N GLY A 207 8.60 -24.06 -11.91
CA GLY A 207 7.18 -24.42 -11.88
C GLY A 207 6.56 -24.63 -10.49
N GLY A 208 7.26 -24.27 -9.41
CA GLY A 208 6.77 -24.40 -8.03
C GLY A 208 6.44 -23.04 -7.41
N ALA A 209 5.62 -23.05 -6.36
CA ALA A 209 5.35 -21.85 -5.57
C ALA A 209 6.66 -21.29 -5.00
N LEU A 210 6.80 -19.97 -5.00
CA LEU A 210 7.97 -19.30 -4.45
C LEU A 210 7.97 -19.44 -2.92
N THR A 211 9.05 -19.99 -2.38
CA THR A 211 9.36 -20.05 -0.94
C THR A 211 10.56 -19.16 -0.61
N PHE A 212 10.82 -18.96 0.68
CA PHE A 212 11.86 -18.05 1.16
C PHE A 212 12.85 -18.78 2.06
N GLU A 213 14.02 -19.10 1.52
CA GLU A 213 15.13 -19.71 2.27
C GLU A 213 16.26 -18.72 2.56
N SER A 214 16.22 -17.55 1.91
CA SER A 214 17.20 -16.47 2.00
C SER A 214 16.58 -15.14 1.59
N GLU A 215 17.41 -14.10 1.54
CA GLU A 215 17.02 -12.80 1.00
C GLU A 215 16.53 -12.92 -0.45
N VAL A 216 15.40 -12.30 -0.77
CA VAL A 216 14.82 -12.31 -2.12
C VAL A 216 14.44 -10.88 -2.49
N ASP A 217 15.03 -10.33 -3.55
CA ASP A 217 14.62 -9.04 -4.10
C ASP A 217 14.39 -9.13 -5.61
N ARG A 218 13.21 -9.60 -6.00
CA ARG A 218 12.84 -9.93 -7.38
C ARG A 218 11.71 -9.06 -7.88
N VAL A 219 11.73 -8.70 -9.16
CA VAL A 219 10.63 -8.01 -9.85
C VAL A 219 10.09 -8.91 -10.94
N TYR A 220 8.95 -9.55 -10.69
CA TYR A 220 8.25 -10.40 -11.65
C TYR A 220 7.52 -9.55 -12.70
N LEU A 221 7.77 -9.86 -13.97
CA LEU A 221 7.28 -9.11 -15.11
C LEU A 221 5.94 -9.67 -15.59
N SER A 222 4.98 -8.79 -15.91
CA SER A 222 3.69 -9.17 -16.53
C SER A 222 2.89 -10.25 -15.77
N SER A 223 2.91 -10.18 -14.44
CA SER A 223 2.13 -11.10 -13.58
C SER A 223 0.62 -10.83 -13.66
N SER A 224 -0.18 -11.83 -13.29
CA SER A 224 -1.61 -11.67 -13.03
C SER A 224 -1.84 -11.45 -11.53
N ASP A 225 -2.98 -11.89 -11.01
CA ASP A 225 -3.25 -11.94 -9.57
C ASP A 225 -2.22 -12.86 -8.88
N VAL A 226 -1.81 -12.46 -7.68
CA VAL A 226 -0.82 -13.19 -6.87
C VAL A 226 -1.43 -13.55 -5.53
N ALA A 227 -1.16 -14.76 -5.04
CA ALA A 227 -1.62 -15.21 -3.73
C ALA A 227 -0.44 -15.46 -2.80
N VAL A 228 -0.53 -15.00 -1.55
CA VAL A 228 0.45 -15.28 -0.48
C VAL A 228 -0.24 -16.16 0.55
N PHE A 229 0.21 -17.39 0.68
CA PHE A 229 -0.29 -18.35 1.64
C PHE A 229 0.58 -18.33 2.89
N ASP A 230 -0.08 -18.25 4.05
CA ASP A 230 0.52 -18.32 5.38
C ASP A 230 -0.06 -19.57 6.05
N HIS A 231 0.70 -20.67 6.02
CA HIS A 231 0.21 -22.00 6.39
C HIS A 231 -0.12 -22.12 7.88
N GLU A 232 0.72 -21.53 8.73
CA GLU A 232 0.55 -21.59 10.19
C GLU A 232 -0.71 -20.85 10.64
N LYS A 233 -0.95 -19.64 10.12
CA LYS A 233 -2.20 -18.89 10.40
C LYS A 233 -3.39 -19.33 9.55
N LYS A 234 -3.19 -20.27 8.62
CA LYS A 234 -4.24 -20.81 7.73
C LYS A 234 -5.00 -19.72 6.98
N ARG A 235 -4.26 -18.76 6.42
CA ARG A 235 -4.83 -17.62 5.69
C ARG A 235 -4.12 -17.39 4.36
N THR A 236 -4.80 -16.69 3.48
CA THR A 236 -4.30 -16.33 2.15
C THR A 236 -4.56 -14.86 1.89
N PHE A 237 -3.53 -14.12 1.50
CA PHE A 237 -3.66 -12.79 0.91
C PHE A 237 -3.79 -12.94 -0.60
N VAL A 238 -4.90 -12.47 -1.18
CA VAL A 238 -5.08 -12.41 -2.63
C VAL A 238 -4.88 -10.98 -3.09
N ILE A 239 -3.90 -10.77 -3.96
CA ILE A 239 -3.53 -9.46 -4.50
C ILE A 239 -4.08 -9.40 -5.91
N ARG A 240 -5.16 -8.63 -6.09
CA ARG A 240 -5.71 -8.32 -7.41
C ARG A 240 -5.22 -6.97 -7.87
N LYS A 241 -4.78 -6.88 -9.13
CA LYS A 241 -4.22 -5.65 -9.69
C LYS A 241 -4.77 -5.38 -11.08
N ASP A 242 -5.03 -4.10 -11.34
CA ASP A 242 -5.41 -3.59 -12.66
C ASP A 242 -4.52 -2.37 -12.96
N GLY A 243 -4.12 -2.21 -14.22
CA GLY A 243 -3.20 -1.14 -14.65
C GLY A 243 -1.78 -1.21 -14.06
N LEU A 244 -1.42 -2.26 -13.32
CA LEU A 244 -0.09 -2.53 -12.76
C LEU A 244 0.42 -3.88 -13.28
N PRO A 245 1.28 -3.90 -14.31
CA PRO A 245 1.70 -5.15 -14.95
C PRO A 245 2.71 -5.97 -14.13
N ASP A 246 3.52 -5.32 -13.30
CA ASP A 246 4.63 -5.97 -12.58
C ASP A 246 4.31 -6.18 -11.09
N VAL A 247 4.98 -7.16 -10.47
CA VAL A 247 4.95 -7.39 -9.01
C VAL A 247 6.38 -7.45 -8.48
N GLY A 248 6.73 -6.48 -7.63
CA GLY A 248 7.99 -6.51 -6.86
C GLY A 248 7.84 -7.36 -5.60
N LYS A 249 8.85 -8.17 -5.29
CA LYS A 249 8.99 -8.96 -4.07
C LYS A 249 10.35 -8.63 -3.48
N SER A 250 10.37 -7.80 -2.45
CA SER A 250 11.58 -7.48 -1.71
C SER A 250 11.42 -7.98 -0.27
N TYR A 251 12.23 -8.97 0.08
CA TYR A 251 12.53 -9.42 1.42
C TYR A 251 14.00 -9.18 1.61
N SER A 252 14.36 -8.06 2.22
CA SER A 252 15.68 -7.91 2.79
C SER A 252 15.69 -8.52 4.19
N LEU A 253 16.74 -9.26 4.54
CA LEU A 253 17.02 -9.75 5.90
C LEU A 253 17.22 -8.60 6.91
N GLU A 254 17.04 -7.34 6.49
CA GLU A 254 16.95 -6.19 7.36
C GLU A 254 15.58 -6.15 8.07
N PHE A 255 15.49 -6.96 9.12
CA PHE A 255 14.58 -6.84 10.27
C PHE A 255 13.17 -7.40 10.10
N LEU A 256 13.06 -8.73 9.97
CA LEU A 256 11.98 -9.50 10.57
C LEU A 256 12.53 -10.26 11.80
N PHE A 257 12.70 -9.50 12.89
CA PHE A 257 12.63 -9.91 14.29
C PHE A 257 12.03 -8.73 15.08
#